data_AF-A0A958FBA0-F1
#
_entry.id   AF-A0A958FBA0-F1
#
_cell.length_a   1.000
_cell.length_b   1.000
_cell.length_c   1.000
_cell.angle_alpha   90.00
_cell.angle_beta   90.00
_cell.angle_gamma   90.00
#
_symmetry.space_group_name_H-M   'P 1'
#
loop_
_entity.id
_entity.type
_entity.pdbx_description
1 polymer ?
#
loop_
_entity_poly.entity_id
_entity_poly.type
_entity_poly.pdbx_seq_one_letter_code
_entity_poly.pdbx_strand_id
1 'polypeptide(L)'
;DDLAVLRGGLLHDPVAWLAGNGSQPLDALYDQTAVLTRWASDHAPNLHTVAVMPVIYHEAGANAVQEIGLLLATAVHHIRQLQQRGLSVDEIGERITAVFSLGSDFFMEIAKLRAARSTWAQMMAAFGGSESAQKLTIHAQTSASGKSALDPYVNMLRATTEAFAAALGGADSIEIAPFDVPQRPSTDFSRRIARNVHHILQDEVNLARLL
;
A
#
# COMPACT_ATOMS: atom_id res chain seq x y z
N ASP A 1 21.82 -14.56 -14.11
CA ASP A 1 20.85 -13.46 -14.16
C ASP A 1 21.02 -12.58 -12.94
N ASP A 2 21.27 -11.29 -13.14
CA ASP A 2 21.50 -10.33 -12.07
C ASP A 2 20.17 -10.00 -11.38
N LEU A 3 19.99 -10.45 -10.13
CA LEU A 3 18.77 -10.24 -9.36
C LEU A 3 18.65 -8.79 -8.85
N ALA A 4 19.71 -7.98 -8.93
CA ALA A 4 19.67 -6.58 -8.53
C ALA A 4 18.74 -5.72 -9.39
N VAL A 5 18.42 -6.16 -10.61
CA VAL A 5 17.48 -5.46 -11.51
C VAL A 5 16.01 -5.67 -11.14
N LEU A 6 15.70 -6.65 -10.28
CA LEU A 6 14.32 -6.96 -9.89
C LEU A 6 13.72 -5.83 -9.08
N ARG A 7 12.56 -5.33 -9.53
CA ARG A 7 11.75 -4.33 -8.82
C ARG A 7 10.37 -4.90 -8.56
N GLY A 8 9.83 -4.63 -7.38
CA GLY A 8 8.50 -5.08 -6.97
C GLY A 8 8.48 -5.40 -5.49
N GLY A 9 7.52 -6.23 -5.07
CA GLY A 9 7.50 -6.69 -3.69
C GLY A 9 6.79 -8.01 -3.48
N LEU A 10 7.31 -8.77 -2.52
CA LEU A 10 6.63 -9.90 -1.89
C LEU A 10 6.14 -9.40 -0.54
N LEU A 11 4.99 -8.73 -0.57
CA LEU A 11 4.51 -7.91 0.53
C LEU A 11 3.90 -8.75 1.65
N HIS A 12 4.62 -8.87 2.77
CA HIS A 12 4.15 -9.60 3.94
C HIS A 12 3.82 -8.67 5.10
N ASP A 13 2.59 -8.77 5.63
CA ASP A 13 2.14 -8.06 6.83
C ASP A 13 1.56 -9.06 7.84
N PRO A 14 2.37 -9.52 8.82
CA PRO A 14 1.92 -10.46 9.85
C PRO A 14 0.72 -9.98 10.68
N VAL A 15 0.62 -8.67 10.93
CA VAL A 15 -0.44 -8.08 11.77
C VAL A 15 -1.74 -8.01 10.99
N ALA A 16 -1.69 -7.56 9.74
CA ALA A 16 -2.86 -7.56 8.87
C ALA A 16 -3.33 -8.99 8.57
N TRP A 17 -2.40 -9.94 8.41
CA TRP A 17 -2.75 -11.36 8.28
C TRP A 17 -3.55 -11.83 9.49
N LEU A 18 -3.04 -11.60 10.71
CA LEU A 18 -3.68 -11.98 11.97
C LEU A 18 -5.07 -11.34 12.10
N ALA A 19 -5.19 -10.06 11.76
CA ALA A 19 -6.46 -9.34 11.80
C ALA A 19 -7.50 -9.90 10.81
N GLY A 20 -7.08 -10.34 9.63
CA GLY A 20 -7.98 -10.87 8.60
C GLY A 20 -8.32 -12.36 8.74
N ASN A 21 -7.38 -13.19 9.19
CA ASN A 21 -7.48 -14.65 9.11
C ASN A 21 -7.40 -15.37 10.47
N GLY A 22 -7.13 -14.67 11.57
CA GLY A 22 -7.13 -15.24 12.92
C GLY A 22 -5.81 -15.87 13.36
N SER A 23 -5.86 -16.87 14.24
CA SER A 23 -4.72 -17.24 15.11
C SER A 23 -3.61 -18.03 14.39
N GLN A 24 -2.53 -17.34 14.03
CA GLN A 24 -1.19 -17.92 13.89
C GLN A 24 -0.22 -17.27 14.89
N PRO A 25 0.82 -18.00 15.36
CA PRO A 25 1.88 -17.40 16.16
C PRO A 25 2.65 -16.36 15.33
N LEU A 26 2.59 -15.09 15.74
CA LEU A 26 3.24 -13.98 15.04
C LEU A 26 4.76 -14.19 14.90
N ASP A 27 5.41 -14.85 15.86
CA ASP A 27 6.85 -15.06 15.82
C ASP A 27 7.31 -15.84 14.59
N ALA A 28 6.59 -16.91 14.22
CA ALA A 28 6.92 -17.70 13.04
C ALA A 28 6.79 -16.87 11.74
N LEU A 29 5.79 -15.99 11.68
CA LEU A 29 5.58 -15.07 10.56
C LEU A 29 6.70 -14.02 10.47
N TYR A 30 7.16 -13.50 11.60
CA TYR A 30 8.30 -12.58 11.63
C TYR A 30 9.63 -13.27 11.34
N ASP A 31 9.81 -14.53 11.73
CA ASP A 31 11.00 -15.31 11.36
C ASP A 31 11.10 -15.47 9.84
N GLN A 32 9.99 -15.83 9.18
CA GLN A 32 9.92 -15.92 7.72
C GLN A 32 10.16 -14.55 7.06
N THR A 33 9.54 -13.49 7.58
CA THR A 33 9.74 -12.13 7.09
C THR A 33 11.21 -11.74 7.17
N ALA A 34 11.86 -11.98 8.31
CA ALA A 34 13.27 -11.61 8.51
C ALA A 34 14.21 -12.39 7.57
N VAL A 35 13.95 -13.68 7.33
CA VAL A 35 14.71 -14.48 6.35
C VAL A 35 14.56 -13.89 4.95
N LEU A 36 13.34 -13.57 4.53
CA LEU A 36 13.06 -13.01 3.21
C LEU A 36 13.70 -11.63 3.04
N THR A 37 13.55 -10.75 4.03
CA THR A 37 14.12 -9.39 4.02
C THR A 37 15.64 -9.42 3.94
N ARG A 38 16.31 -10.32 4.69
CA ARG A 38 17.77 -10.48 4.63
C ARG A 38 18.23 -11.01 3.28
N TRP A 39 17.55 -12.03 2.76
CA TRP A 39 17.84 -12.55 1.42
C TRP A 39 17.71 -11.47 0.34
N ALA A 40 16.65 -10.66 0.40
CA ALA A 40 16.45 -9.53 -0.51
C ALA A 40 17.54 -8.47 -0.34
N SER A 41 18.02 -8.23 0.88
CA SER A 41 19.16 -7.33 1.13
C SER A 41 20.42 -7.73 0.38
N ASP A 42 20.75 -9.01 0.40
CA ASP A 42 21.99 -9.52 -0.19
C ASP A 42 21.90 -9.72 -1.71
N HIS A 43 20.71 -10.04 -2.24
CA HIS A 43 20.55 -10.51 -3.62
C HIS A 43 19.63 -9.65 -4.51
N ALA A 44 18.64 -8.98 -3.92
CA ALA A 44 17.60 -8.25 -4.65
C ALA A 44 17.25 -6.92 -3.93
N PRO A 45 18.18 -5.97 -3.83
CA PRO A 45 18.05 -4.79 -2.96
C PRO A 45 16.87 -3.88 -3.30
N ASN A 46 16.33 -3.97 -4.53
CA ASN A 46 15.18 -3.20 -4.98
C ASN A 46 13.82 -3.92 -4.75
N LEU A 47 13.83 -5.08 -4.06
CA LEU A 47 12.64 -5.85 -3.73
C LEU A 47 12.10 -5.48 -2.34
N HIS A 48 10.86 -5.02 -2.28
CA HIS A 48 10.15 -4.80 -1.02
C HIS A 48 9.64 -6.14 -0.46
N THR A 49 9.74 -6.34 0.85
CA THR A 49 9.43 -7.64 1.49
C THR A 49 8.47 -7.51 2.66
N VAL A 50 8.26 -6.29 3.15
CA VAL A 50 7.39 -6.01 4.28
C VAL A 50 6.29 -5.07 3.81
N ALA A 51 5.07 -5.33 4.22
CA ALA A 51 3.99 -4.39 4.07
C ALA A 51 3.42 -3.94 5.40
N VAL A 52 2.86 -2.75 5.38
CA VAL A 52 1.90 -2.31 6.39
C VAL A 52 0.61 -2.02 5.64
N MET A 53 -0.47 -2.71 5.98
CA MET A 53 -1.69 -2.74 5.18
C MET A 53 -2.88 -2.03 5.86
N PRO A 54 -2.90 -0.68 5.97
CA PRO A 54 -4.07 0.05 6.45
C PRO A 54 -5.37 -0.26 5.71
N VAL A 55 -5.27 -0.70 4.44
CA VAL A 55 -6.38 -1.13 3.60
C VAL A 55 -7.37 -2.05 4.33
N ILE A 56 -6.90 -3.02 5.12
CA ILE A 56 -7.83 -3.96 5.79
C ILE A 56 -8.73 -3.26 6.81
N TYR A 57 -8.24 -2.18 7.43
CA TYR A 57 -8.99 -1.40 8.41
C TYR A 57 -9.92 -0.41 7.71
N HIS A 58 -9.47 0.19 6.60
CA HIS A 58 -10.34 1.03 5.76
C HIS A 58 -11.57 0.25 5.29
N GLU A 59 -11.36 -0.94 4.73
CA GLU A 59 -12.45 -1.78 4.25
C GLU A 59 -13.37 -2.25 5.39
N ALA A 60 -12.84 -2.31 6.63
CA ALA A 60 -13.60 -2.55 7.85
C ALA A 60 -14.26 -1.29 8.47
N GLY A 61 -14.12 -0.11 7.85
CA GLY A 61 -14.78 1.14 8.25
C GLY A 61 -13.92 2.13 9.04
N ALA A 62 -12.60 1.97 9.06
CA ALA A 62 -11.70 2.95 9.66
C ALA A 62 -11.69 4.25 8.84
N ASN A 63 -11.61 5.39 9.54
CA ASN A 63 -11.44 6.70 8.90
C ASN A 63 -9.96 7.01 8.63
N ALA A 64 -9.69 8.06 7.84
CA ALA A 64 -8.35 8.45 7.43
C ALA A 64 -7.35 8.66 8.60
N VAL A 65 -7.80 9.19 9.73
CA VAL A 65 -6.95 9.41 10.91
C VAL A 65 -6.60 8.07 11.56
N GLN A 66 -7.58 7.16 11.67
CA GLN A 66 -7.36 5.82 12.21
C GLN A 66 -6.41 5.02 11.31
N GLU A 67 -6.56 5.10 9.98
CA GLU A 67 -5.66 4.44 9.03
C GLU A 67 -4.20 4.88 9.23
N ILE A 68 -3.93 6.18 9.38
CA ILE A 68 -2.57 6.68 9.63
C ILE A 68 -2.07 6.22 11.01
N GLY A 69 -2.92 6.28 12.04
CA GLY A 69 -2.56 5.79 13.38
C GLY A 69 -2.18 4.32 13.37
N LEU A 70 -2.96 3.49 12.67
CA LEU A 70 -2.74 2.05 12.51
C LEU A 70 -1.52 1.75 11.65
N LEU A 71 -1.27 2.52 10.58
CA LEU A 71 -0.02 2.46 9.81
C LEU A 71 1.19 2.60 10.73
N LEU A 72 1.25 3.69 11.50
CA LEU A 72 2.42 3.98 12.33
C LEU A 72 2.57 2.97 13.48
N ALA A 73 1.47 2.60 14.14
CA ALA A 73 1.49 1.62 15.21
C ALA A 73 1.98 0.25 14.72
N THR A 74 1.49 -0.19 13.56
CA THR A 74 1.89 -1.47 12.96
C THR A 74 3.33 -1.42 12.48
N ALA A 75 3.76 -0.32 11.87
CA ALA A 75 5.15 -0.13 11.43
C ALA A 75 6.13 -0.18 12.61
N VAL A 76 5.82 0.52 13.71
CA VAL A 76 6.61 0.46 14.96
C VAL A 76 6.74 -0.98 15.46
N HIS A 77 5.66 -1.76 15.39
CA HIS A 77 5.68 -3.16 15.80
C HIS A 77 6.57 -4.00 14.87
N HIS A 78 6.40 -3.88 13.55
CA HIS A 78 7.22 -4.58 12.56
C HIS A 78 8.71 -4.26 12.73
N ILE A 79 9.06 -2.98 12.86
CA ILE A 79 10.46 -2.55 13.05
C ILE A 79 11.05 -3.22 14.28
N ARG A 80 10.36 -3.19 15.44
CA ARG A 80 10.85 -3.80 16.67
C ARG A 80 11.02 -5.31 16.55
N GLN A 81 10.05 -6.01 15.93
CA GLN A 81 10.10 -7.47 15.78
C GLN A 81 11.22 -7.92 14.82
N LEU A 82 11.49 -7.15 13.77
CA LEU A 82 12.56 -7.43 12.82
C LEU A 82 13.94 -7.03 13.38
N GLN A 83 14.03 -5.98 14.20
CA GLN A 83 15.26 -5.63 14.93
C GLN A 83 15.68 -6.72 15.92
N GLN A 84 14.72 -7.33 16.63
CA GLN A 84 15.00 -8.49 17.50
C GLN A 84 15.58 -9.68 16.72
N ARG A 85 15.33 -9.74 15.41
CA ARG A 85 15.85 -10.75 14.48
C ARG A 85 17.12 -10.27 13.76
N GLY A 86 17.74 -9.19 14.22
CA GLY A 86 19.04 -8.72 13.74
C GLY A 86 18.98 -8.03 12.38
N LEU A 87 17.88 -7.36 12.03
CA LEU A 87 17.82 -6.42 10.92
C LEU A 87 17.96 -4.98 11.43
N SER A 88 18.67 -4.15 10.67
CA SER A 88 18.81 -2.73 10.96
C SER A 88 17.55 -1.94 10.58
N VAL A 89 17.40 -0.74 11.13
CA VAL A 89 16.29 0.17 10.81
C VAL A 89 16.26 0.50 9.32
N ASP A 90 17.43 0.71 8.71
CA ASP A 90 17.55 1.01 7.28
C ASP A 90 17.15 -0.17 6.41
N GLU A 91 17.62 -1.38 6.77
CA GLU A 91 17.22 -2.59 6.03
C GLU A 91 15.70 -2.77 6.04
N ILE A 92 15.05 -2.50 7.17
CA ILE A 92 13.61 -2.61 7.31
C ILE A 92 12.89 -1.49 6.55
N GLY A 93 13.27 -0.24 6.80
CA GLY A 93 12.60 0.95 6.26
C GLY A 93 12.60 1.01 4.74
N GLU A 94 13.72 0.64 4.11
CA GLU A 94 13.83 0.59 2.64
C GLU A 94 12.99 -0.52 2.00
N ARG A 95 12.53 -1.51 2.77
CA ARG A 95 11.80 -2.69 2.28
C ARG A 95 10.32 -2.69 2.65
N ILE A 96 9.83 -1.62 3.31
CA ILE A 96 8.42 -1.46 3.65
C ILE A 96 7.64 -0.80 2.51
N THR A 97 6.44 -1.31 2.25
CA THR A 97 5.41 -0.66 1.43
C THR A 97 4.13 -0.48 2.24
N ALA A 98 3.59 0.73 2.29
CA ALA A 98 2.25 0.96 2.83
C ALA A 98 1.18 0.68 1.76
N VAL A 99 0.14 -0.06 2.14
CA VAL A 99 -0.98 -0.40 1.24
C VAL A 99 -2.25 0.28 1.74
N PHE A 100 -2.69 1.31 1.01
CA PHE A 100 -3.87 2.11 1.35
C PHE A 100 -5.04 1.79 0.43
N SER A 101 -6.24 1.81 1.01
CA SER A 101 -7.47 1.92 0.24
C SER A 101 -7.91 3.38 0.14
N LEU A 102 -8.48 3.77 -1.00
CA LEU A 102 -8.92 5.13 -1.26
C LEU A 102 -10.43 5.14 -1.49
N GLY A 103 -11.14 5.86 -0.64
CA GLY A 103 -12.60 6.00 -0.68
C GLY A 103 -13.05 7.25 -1.43
N SER A 104 -14.34 7.58 -1.27
CA SER A 104 -14.99 8.66 -2.02
C SER A 104 -14.67 10.08 -1.54
N ASP A 105 -14.05 10.25 -0.37
CA ASP A 105 -13.70 11.58 0.16
C ASP A 105 -12.41 12.10 -0.50
N PHE A 106 -12.57 12.61 -1.72
CA PHE A 106 -11.49 12.95 -2.65
C PHE A 106 -10.34 13.77 -2.01
N PHE A 107 -10.64 14.87 -1.33
CA PHE A 107 -9.61 15.72 -0.75
C PHE A 107 -9.00 15.14 0.53
N MET A 108 -9.81 14.44 1.33
CA MET A 108 -9.32 13.74 2.51
C MET A 108 -8.33 12.66 2.11
N GLU A 109 -8.61 11.92 1.04
CA GLU A 109 -7.72 10.87 0.52
C GLU A 109 -6.36 11.44 0.06
N ILE A 110 -6.36 12.57 -0.65
CA ILE A 110 -5.12 13.27 -1.03
C ILE A 110 -4.35 13.70 0.22
N ALA A 111 -5.04 14.29 1.20
CA ALA A 111 -4.43 14.72 2.46
C ALA A 111 -3.86 13.53 3.26
N LYS A 112 -4.57 12.39 3.28
CA LYS A 112 -4.18 11.16 3.97
C LYS A 112 -2.84 10.65 3.47
N LEU A 113 -2.66 10.50 2.16
CA LEU A 113 -1.41 9.99 1.58
C LEU A 113 -0.22 10.94 1.85
N ARG A 114 -0.44 12.25 1.75
CA ARG A 114 0.60 13.26 2.05
C ARG A 114 0.96 13.27 3.54
N ALA A 115 -0.04 13.17 4.41
CA ALA A 115 0.18 13.07 5.85
C ALA A 115 0.91 11.79 6.22
N ALA A 116 0.58 10.65 5.61
CA ALA A 116 1.24 9.36 5.83
C ALA A 116 2.75 9.44 5.55
N ARG A 117 3.17 10.06 4.43
CA ARG A 117 4.60 10.25 4.13
C ARG A 117 5.30 11.13 5.18
N SER A 118 4.66 12.23 5.58
CA SER A 118 5.23 13.16 6.56
C SER A 118 5.37 12.54 7.95
N THR A 119 4.35 11.83 8.43
CA THR A 119 4.38 11.18 9.74
C THR A 119 5.30 9.96 9.74
N TRP A 120 5.37 9.23 8.63
CA TRP A 120 6.34 8.15 8.43
C TRP A 120 7.78 8.63 8.55
N ALA A 121 8.14 9.70 7.83
CA ALA A 121 9.50 10.24 7.87
C ALA A 121 9.90 10.65 9.29
N GLN A 122 9.01 11.32 10.03
CA GLN A 122 9.23 11.68 11.43
C GLN A 122 9.42 10.45 12.33
N MET A 123 8.60 9.41 12.14
CA MET A 123 8.72 8.15 12.89
C MET A 123 10.06 7.48 12.60
N MET A 124 10.44 7.32 11.32
CA MET A 124 11.70 6.68 10.92
C MET A 124 12.92 7.47 11.39
N ALA A 125 12.89 8.80 11.32
CA ALA A 125 13.93 9.65 11.88
C ALA A 125 14.08 9.44 13.40
N ALA A 126 12.98 9.26 14.14
CA ALA A 126 13.03 8.97 15.57
C ALA A 126 13.62 7.58 15.89
N PHE A 127 13.54 6.62 14.97
CA PHE A 127 14.26 5.35 15.05
C PHE A 127 15.74 5.44 14.66
N GLY A 128 16.21 6.61 14.19
CA GLY A 128 17.57 6.80 13.69
C GLY A 128 17.77 6.29 12.26
N GLY A 129 16.70 6.09 11.49
CA GLY A 129 16.77 5.69 10.09
C GLY A 129 17.31 6.81 9.19
N SER A 130 18.07 6.42 8.19
CA SER A 130 18.62 7.27 7.14
C SER A 130 17.51 7.95 6.30
N GLU A 131 17.91 8.93 5.48
CA GLU A 131 16.98 9.60 4.57
C GLU A 131 16.33 8.65 3.55
N SER A 132 16.98 7.53 3.18
CA SER A 132 16.37 6.52 2.31
C SER A 132 15.25 5.78 3.04
N ALA A 133 15.50 5.33 4.28
CA ALA A 133 14.51 4.65 5.12
C ALA A 133 13.30 5.53 5.48
N GLN A 134 13.47 6.86 5.47
CA GLN A 134 12.40 7.83 5.67
C GLN A 134 11.47 8.00 4.45
N LYS A 135 11.81 7.44 3.28
CA LYS A 135 10.93 7.46 2.11
C LYS A 135 9.95 6.30 2.17
N LEU A 136 8.68 6.61 2.40
CA LEU A 136 7.61 5.61 2.36
C LEU A 136 7.25 5.27 0.92
N THR A 137 7.21 3.99 0.54
CA THR A 137 6.54 3.58 -0.71
C THR A 137 5.07 3.30 -0.43
N ILE A 138 4.17 3.84 -1.26
CA ILE A 138 2.71 3.70 -1.14
C ILE A 138 2.17 2.95 -2.36
N HIS A 139 1.52 1.81 -2.10
CA HIS A 139 0.56 1.22 -3.00
C HIS A 139 -0.85 1.68 -2.62
N ALA A 140 -1.60 2.20 -3.59
CA ALA A 140 -2.95 2.67 -3.44
C ALA A 140 -3.91 1.76 -4.19
N GLN A 141 -5.04 1.40 -3.60
CA GLN A 141 -6.12 0.69 -4.30
C GLN A 141 -7.46 1.41 -4.14
N THR A 142 -8.31 1.32 -5.15
CA THR A 142 -9.69 1.81 -5.07
C THR A 142 -10.50 0.98 -4.07
N SER A 143 -11.26 1.62 -3.18
CA SER A 143 -12.00 0.91 -2.11
C SER A 143 -13.06 -0.03 -2.65
N ALA A 144 -13.16 -1.23 -2.05
CA ALA A 144 -14.19 -2.20 -2.38
C ALA A 144 -15.50 -1.91 -1.63
N SER A 145 -15.41 -1.49 -0.35
CA SER A 145 -16.56 -1.17 0.51
C SER A 145 -17.44 -0.04 -0.04
N GLY A 146 -16.86 0.87 -0.83
CA GLY A 146 -17.62 1.94 -1.51
C GLY A 146 -18.35 1.51 -2.79
N LYS A 147 -18.17 0.26 -3.26
CA LYS A 147 -18.73 -0.20 -4.54
C LYS A 147 -20.10 -0.86 -4.37
N SER A 148 -20.97 -0.63 -5.36
CA SER A 148 -22.34 -1.16 -5.36
C SER A 148 -22.48 -2.32 -6.35
N ALA A 149 -23.22 -3.37 -5.95
CA ALA A 149 -23.69 -4.40 -6.88
C ALA A 149 -24.90 -3.92 -7.72
N LEU A 150 -25.63 -2.91 -7.23
CA LEU A 150 -26.72 -2.25 -7.95
C LEU A 150 -26.13 -1.18 -8.87
N ASP A 151 -26.46 -1.25 -10.16
CA ASP A 151 -25.93 -0.40 -11.23
C ASP A 151 -24.38 -0.28 -11.19
N PRO A 152 -23.67 -1.36 -11.58
CA PRO A 152 -22.22 -1.44 -11.42
C PRO A 152 -21.47 -0.40 -12.27
N TYR A 153 -22.08 0.16 -13.32
CA TYR A 153 -21.44 1.17 -14.16
C TYR A 153 -21.08 2.45 -13.38
N VAL A 154 -21.84 2.79 -12.34
CA VAL A 154 -21.51 3.93 -11.46
C VAL A 154 -20.19 3.69 -10.72
N ASN A 155 -19.77 2.43 -10.51
CA ASN A 155 -18.47 2.14 -9.92
C ASN A 155 -17.30 2.58 -10.81
N MET A 156 -17.49 2.70 -12.13
CA MET A 156 -16.47 3.28 -13.02
C MET A 156 -16.18 4.74 -12.63
N LEU A 157 -17.22 5.52 -12.33
CA LEU A 157 -17.09 6.91 -11.90
C LEU A 157 -16.38 7.00 -10.54
N ARG A 158 -16.82 6.18 -9.57
CA ARG A 158 -16.20 6.12 -8.23
C ARG A 158 -14.71 5.78 -8.31
N ALA A 159 -14.38 4.70 -9.04
CA ALA A 159 -13.01 4.24 -9.20
C ALA A 159 -12.12 5.27 -9.91
N THR A 160 -12.68 6.03 -10.87
CA THR A 160 -11.94 7.12 -11.53
C THR A 160 -11.59 8.23 -10.54
N THR A 161 -12.54 8.66 -9.70
CA THR A 161 -12.30 9.70 -8.68
C THR A 161 -11.29 9.25 -7.63
N GLU A 162 -11.40 8.01 -7.16
CA GLU A 162 -10.47 7.42 -6.18
C GLU A 162 -9.05 7.27 -6.75
N ALA A 163 -8.91 6.78 -7.98
CA ALA A 163 -7.62 6.66 -8.66
C ALA A 163 -6.99 8.03 -8.89
N PHE A 164 -7.80 9.04 -9.20
CA PHE A 164 -7.31 10.40 -9.36
C PHE A 164 -6.83 10.99 -8.02
N ALA A 165 -7.54 10.75 -6.92
CA ALA A 165 -7.09 11.13 -5.57
C ALA A 165 -5.77 10.44 -5.21
N ALA A 166 -5.63 9.14 -5.52
CA ALA A 166 -4.40 8.39 -5.30
C ALA A 166 -3.21 8.99 -6.05
N ALA A 167 -3.40 9.35 -7.33
CA ALA A 167 -2.38 9.98 -8.14
C ALA A 167 -1.97 11.35 -7.58
N LEU A 168 -2.93 12.22 -7.26
CA LEU A 168 -2.65 13.54 -6.68
C LEU A 168 -2.06 13.48 -5.26
N GLY A 169 -2.39 12.45 -4.50
CA GLY A 169 -1.79 12.16 -3.20
C GLY A 169 -0.35 11.63 -3.31
N GLY A 170 0.12 11.34 -4.53
CA GLY A 170 1.47 10.86 -4.81
C GLY A 170 1.65 9.39 -4.44
N ALA A 171 0.69 8.51 -4.75
CA ALA A 171 0.90 7.06 -4.65
C ALA A 171 1.96 6.59 -5.67
N ASP A 172 2.82 5.64 -5.27
CA ASP A 172 3.88 5.09 -6.14
C ASP A 172 3.34 4.03 -7.11
N SER A 173 2.26 3.36 -6.72
CA SER A 173 1.52 2.43 -7.58
C SER A 173 0.04 2.47 -7.23
N ILE A 174 -0.81 2.24 -8.24
CA ILE A 174 -2.26 2.34 -8.11
C ILE A 174 -2.88 1.06 -8.68
N GLU A 175 -3.78 0.45 -7.92
CA GLU A 175 -4.67 -0.61 -8.36
C GLU A 175 -6.10 -0.07 -8.49
N ILE A 176 -6.69 -0.28 -9.66
CA ILE A 176 -8.07 0.07 -9.95
C ILE A 176 -8.89 -1.21 -10.08
N ALA A 177 -9.82 -1.42 -9.15
CA ALA A 177 -10.70 -2.58 -9.17
C ALA A 177 -11.68 -2.48 -10.37
N PRO A 178 -11.94 -3.58 -11.10
CA PRO A 178 -12.98 -3.60 -12.11
C PRO A 178 -14.36 -3.27 -11.55
N PHE A 179 -15.16 -2.53 -12.32
CA PHE A 179 -16.42 -1.94 -11.87
C PHE A 179 -17.48 -2.96 -11.42
N ASP A 180 -17.38 -4.21 -11.88
CA ASP A 180 -18.36 -5.27 -11.67
C ASP A 180 -17.96 -6.30 -10.60
N VAL A 181 -16.83 -6.11 -9.92
CA VAL A 181 -16.33 -6.99 -8.84
C VAL A 181 -17.40 -7.31 -7.77
N PRO A 182 -18.24 -6.36 -7.31
CA PRO A 182 -19.26 -6.67 -6.31
C PRO A 182 -20.36 -7.63 -6.80
N GLN A 183 -20.51 -7.79 -8.11
CA GLN A 183 -21.59 -8.58 -8.73
C GLN A 183 -21.08 -9.92 -9.24
N ARG A 184 -19.90 -9.96 -9.85
CA ARG A 184 -19.40 -11.12 -10.59
C ARG A 184 -17.88 -11.09 -10.77
N PRO A 185 -17.25 -12.23 -11.12
CA PRO A 185 -15.87 -12.24 -11.58
C PRO A 185 -15.66 -11.32 -12.77
N SER A 186 -14.58 -10.53 -12.74
CA SER A 186 -14.26 -9.56 -13.78
C SER A 186 -13.97 -10.22 -15.12
N THR A 187 -14.52 -9.65 -16.20
CA THR A 187 -14.24 -10.06 -17.58
C THR A 187 -13.09 -9.27 -18.17
N ASP A 188 -12.63 -9.66 -19.37
CA ASP A 188 -11.63 -8.90 -20.14
C ASP A 188 -12.06 -7.45 -20.39
N PHE A 189 -13.36 -7.23 -20.60
CA PHE A 189 -13.92 -5.89 -20.75
C PHE A 189 -13.76 -5.09 -19.46
N SER A 190 -14.14 -5.65 -18.31
CA SER A 190 -14.05 -4.97 -17.02
C SER A 190 -12.61 -4.63 -16.63
N ARG A 191 -11.67 -5.55 -16.88
CA ARG A 191 -10.23 -5.31 -16.69
C ARG A 191 -9.68 -4.25 -17.66
N ARG A 192 -10.14 -4.25 -18.91
CA ARG A 192 -9.78 -3.21 -19.89
C ARG A 192 -10.24 -1.84 -19.44
N ILE A 193 -11.48 -1.70 -18.93
CA ILE A 193 -11.97 -0.43 -18.40
C ILE A 193 -11.09 0.05 -17.23
N ALA A 194 -10.83 -0.81 -16.24
CA ALA A 194 -9.97 -0.46 -15.11
C ALA A 194 -8.57 0.00 -15.55
N ARG A 195 -7.93 -0.74 -16.48
CA ARG A 195 -6.63 -0.35 -17.06
C ARG A 195 -6.70 0.99 -17.80
N ASN A 196 -7.75 1.21 -18.59
CA ASN A 196 -7.89 2.43 -19.38
C ASN A 196 -8.03 3.70 -18.53
N VAL A 197 -8.55 3.59 -17.29
CA VAL A 197 -8.55 4.72 -16.35
C VAL A 197 -7.13 5.21 -16.09
N HIS A 198 -6.13 4.33 -15.97
CA HIS A 198 -4.73 4.76 -15.83
C HIS A 198 -4.26 5.56 -17.04
N HIS A 199 -4.56 5.10 -18.25
CA HIS A 199 -4.18 5.79 -19.48
C HIS A 199 -4.82 7.17 -19.59
N ILE A 200 -6.13 7.29 -19.29
CA ILE A 200 -6.83 8.58 -19.28
C ILE A 200 -6.17 9.54 -18.28
N LEU A 201 -5.89 9.06 -17.07
CA LEU A 201 -5.26 9.87 -16.02
C LEU A 201 -3.83 10.30 -16.41
N GLN A 202 -3.05 9.42 -17.04
CA GLN A 202 -1.68 9.71 -17.45
C GLN A 202 -1.62 10.64 -18.68
N ASP A 203 -2.35 10.30 -19.74
CA ASP A 203 -2.17 10.85 -21.08
C ASP A 203 -3.12 12.03 -21.35
N GLU A 204 -4.35 11.99 -20.84
CA GLU A 204 -5.38 13.01 -21.15
C GLU A 204 -5.49 14.08 -20.07
N VAL A 205 -5.45 13.67 -18.79
CA VAL A 205 -5.40 14.60 -17.66
C VAL A 205 -3.99 15.18 -17.47
N ASN A 206 -2.99 14.66 -18.19
CA ASN A 206 -1.58 15.11 -18.16
C ASN A 206 -0.95 15.04 -16.75
N LEU A 207 -1.38 14.10 -15.90
CA LEU A 207 -0.83 13.97 -14.54
C LEU A 207 0.67 13.67 -14.55
N ALA A 208 1.15 12.90 -15.53
CA ALA A 208 2.56 12.58 -15.69
C ALA A 208 3.46 13.80 -15.95
N ARG A 209 2.87 14.95 -16.32
CA ARG A 209 3.60 16.21 -16.56
C ARG A 209 3.56 17.15 -15.36
N LEU A 210 2.57 17.00 -14.48
CA LEU A 210 2.29 17.91 -13.37
C LEU A 210 2.89 17.44 -12.03
N LEU A 211 3.11 16.14 -11.89
CA LEU A 211 3.71 15.47 -10.72
C LEU A 211 5.17 15.13 -11.00
#